data_AF-A0A0C3AWH7-F1
#
_entry.id   AF-A0A0C3AWH7-F1
#
_cell.length_a   1.000
_cell.length_b   1.000
_cell.length_c   1.000
_cell.angle_alpha   90.00
_cell.angle_beta   90.00
_cell.angle_gamma   90.00
#
_symmetry.space_group_name_H-M   'P 1'
#
loop_
_entity.id
_entity.type
_entity.pdbx_description
1 polymer ?
#
loop_
_entity_poly.entity_id
_entity_poly.type
_entity_poly.pdbx_seq_one_letter_code
_entity_poly.pdbx_strand_id
1 'polypeptide(L)'
;GDTELDARFKRLPPAHGVRHFKVGISGLTQVSGPEHKDICKELLGCLLGLSSIPLGAVRASRALLDFLYLAQYPSHSDDTLKYLQDALDEFHVNKEVFLNLHACLGGHFNFLKLHSLRHYLDSIRLLGTTDNYNTEATE
;
A
#
# COMPACT_ATOMS: atom_id res chain seq x y z
N GLY A 1 -3.70 12.49 -12.87
CA GLY A 1 -2.31 12.87 -13.18
C GLY A 1 -1.67 13.47 -11.94
N ASP A 2 -0.35 13.64 -11.96
CA ASP A 2 0.46 14.01 -10.79
C ASP A 2 -0.01 15.30 -10.10
N THR A 3 -0.39 16.32 -10.88
CA THR A 3 -0.88 17.61 -10.36
C THR A 3 -2.14 17.48 -9.51
N GLU A 4 -3.08 16.62 -9.90
CA GLU A 4 -4.33 16.40 -9.16
C GLU A 4 -4.06 15.62 -7.87
N LEU A 5 -3.16 14.64 -7.91
CA LEU A 5 -2.77 13.88 -6.73
C LEU A 5 -2.08 14.80 -5.71
N ASP A 6 -1.12 15.62 -6.14
CA ASP A 6 -0.46 16.61 -5.29
C ASP A 6 -1.43 17.63 -4.72
N ALA A 7 -2.40 18.11 -5.51
CA ALA A 7 -3.42 19.05 -5.02
C ALA A 7 -4.28 18.44 -3.90
N ARG A 8 -4.54 17.13 -3.94
CA ARG A 8 -5.32 16.44 -2.91
C ARG A 8 -4.51 16.22 -1.64
N PHE A 9 -3.27 15.77 -1.74
CA PHE A 9 -2.36 15.67 -0.60
C PHE A 9 -2.20 17.03 0.11
N LYS A 10 -2.21 18.15 -0.64
CA LYS A 10 -2.19 19.51 -0.07
C LYS A 10 -3.48 19.92 0.65
N ARG A 11 -4.63 19.39 0.23
CA ARG A 11 -5.95 19.76 0.75
C ARG A 11 -6.36 18.92 1.97
N LEU A 12 -5.69 17.81 2.23
CA LEU A 12 -6.00 16.98 3.39
C LEU A 12 -5.83 17.78 4.68
N PRO A 13 -6.81 17.72 5.60
CA PRO A 13 -6.69 18.40 6.88
C PRO A 13 -5.54 17.78 7.68
N PRO A 14 -4.84 18.57 8.52
CA PRO A 14 -3.80 18.02 9.38
C PRO A 14 -4.40 16.97 10.33
N ALA A 15 -3.81 15.77 10.32
CA ALA A 15 -4.18 14.66 11.18
C ALA A 15 -3.06 14.36 12.20
N HIS A 16 -3.44 13.91 13.38
CA HIS A 16 -2.46 13.58 14.42
C HIS A 16 -1.65 12.34 14.02
N GLY A 17 -0.32 12.40 14.13
CA GLY A 17 0.57 11.28 13.79
C GLY A 17 0.70 10.98 12.29
N VAL A 18 0.38 11.95 11.43
CA VAL A 18 0.56 11.89 9.98
C VAL A 18 1.24 13.16 9.48
N ARG A 19 2.29 13.02 8.67
CA ARG A 19 2.95 14.17 8.04
C ARG A 19 2.04 14.83 7.00
N HIS A 20 1.94 16.15 7.05
CA HIS A 20 1.21 16.91 6.04
C HIS A 20 2.11 17.30 4.85
N PHE A 21 1.75 16.85 3.64
CA PHE A 21 2.50 17.07 2.40
C PHE A 21 2.15 18.40 1.71
N LYS A 22 2.67 19.53 2.24
CA LYS A 22 2.41 20.90 1.72
C LYS A 22 2.76 21.13 0.25
N VAL A 23 3.73 20.38 -0.29
CA VAL A 23 4.18 20.51 -1.69
C VAL A 23 3.65 19.38 -2.57
N GLY A 24 2.93 18.40 -1.99
CA GLY A 24 2.57 17.15 -2.66
C GLY A 24 3.64 16.08 -2.48
N ILE A 25 3.50 14.98 -3.23
CA ILE A 25 4.37 13.80 -3.17
C ILE A 25 5.22 13.61 -4.44
N SER A 26 4.83 14.21 -5.57
CA SER A 26 5.51 13.99 -6.87
C SER A 26 6.95 14.50 -6.91
N GLY A 27 7.31 15.44 -6.03
CA GLY A 27 8.67 15.99 -5.93
C GLY A 27 9.63 15.18 -5.05
N LEU A 28 9.19 14.10 -4.41
CA LEU A 28 10.00 13.31 -3.49
C LEU A 28 10.88 12.32 -4.27
N THR A 29 12.21 12.48 -4.20
CA THR A 29 13.18 11.63 -4.90
C THR A 29 13.85 10.59 -3.99
N GLN A 30 13.73 10.72 -2.67
CA GLN A 30 14.24 9.79 -1.67
C GLN A 30 13.24 9.68 -0.51
N VAL A 31 12.19 8.90 -0.70
CA VAL A 31 11.13 8.71 0.30
C VAL A 31 11.65 7.75 1.38
N SER A 32 11.74 8.23 2.62
CA SER A 32 12.12 7.42 3.79
C SER A 32 11.00 6.45 4.20
N GLY A 33 11.31 5.44 5.02
CA GLY A 33 10.34 4.49 5.56
C GLY A 33 9.14 5.16 6.26
N PRO A 34 9.36 6.13 7.18
CA PRO A 34 8.28 6.89 7.80
C PRO A 34 7.44 7.69 6.79
N GLU A 35 8.07 8.30 5.79
CA GLU A 35 7.34 9.01 4.73
C GLU A 35 6.48 8.07 3.90
N HIS A 36 6.98 6.87 3.57
CA HIS A 36 6.17 5.84 2.91
C HIS A 36 4.94 5.46 3.74
N LYS A 37 5.10 5.27 5.05
CA LYS A 37 3.98 4.96 5.96
C LYS A 37 2.95 6.08 5.98
N ASP A 38 3.36 7.34 6.02
CA ASP A 38 2.45 8.48 6.01
C ASP A 38 1.72 8.63 4.66
N ILE A 39 2.41 8.45 3.54
CA ILE A 39 1.78 8.44 2.21
C ILE A 39 0.71 7.34 2.15
N CYS A 40 1.00 6.13 2.65
CA CYS A 40 0.04 5.02 2.68
C CYS A 40 -1.25 5.35 3.46
N LYS A 41 -1.15 6.06 4.59
CA LYS A 41 -2.31 6.45 5.42
C LYS A 41 -3.26 7.39 4.67
N GLU A 42 -2.71 8.29 3.85
CA GLU A 42 -3.48 9.34 3.16
C GLU A 42 -3.91 8.96 1.73
N LEU A 43 -3.19 8.03 1.10
CA LEU A 43 -3.36 7.68 -0.31
C LEU A 43 -4.81 7.31 -0.66
N LEU A 44 -5.48 6.49 0.15
CA LEU A 44 -6.85 6.05 -0.15
C LEU A 44 -7.82 7.24 -0.13
N GLY A 45 -7.65 8.18 0.80
CA GLY A 45 -8.44 9.42 0.86
C GLY A 45 -8.24 10.30 -0.38
N CYS A 46 -7.02 10.35 -0.91
CA CYS A 46 -6.73 11.06 -2.16
C CYS A 46 -7.37 10.40 -3.39
N LEU A 47 -7.41 9.06 -3.44
CA LEU A 47 -7.99 8.32 -4.56
C LEU A 47 -9.53 8.35 -4.57
N LEU A 48 -10.16 8.38 -3.40
CA LEU A 48 -11.61 8.41 -3.27
C LEU A 48 -12.21 9.71 -3.84
N GLY A 49 -13.30 9.57 -4.60
CA GLY A 49 -13.98 10.72 -5.23
C GLY A 49 -13.28 11.27 -6.48
N LEU A 50 -12.33 10.55 -7.06
CA LEU A 50 -11.86 10.81 -8.42
C LEU A 50 -12.70 10.00 -9.42
N SER A 51 -13.61 10.66 -10.13
CA SER A 51 -14.42 10.04 -11.18
C SER A 51 -13.58 9.44 -12.33
N SER A 52 -12.34 9.93 -12.49
CA SER A 52 -11.38 9.45 -13.48
C SER A 52 -10.69 8.15 -13.08
N ILE A 53 -10.81 7.72 -11.82
CA ILE A 53 -10.20 6.48 -11.34
C ILE A 53 -11.27 5.38 -11.32
N PRO A 54 -11.06 4.26 -12.03
CA PRO A 54 -11.98 3.14 -11.98
C PRO A 54 -12.03 2.54 -10.57
N LEU A 55 -13.22 2.11 -10.15
CA LEU A 55 -13.42 1.53 -8.82
C LEU A 55 -12.49 0.35 -8.53
N GLY A 56 -12.12 -0.43 -9.55
CA GLY A 56 -11.15 -1.51 -9.43
C GLY A 56 -9.78 -1.04 -8.93
N ALA A 57 -9.31 0.14 -9.34
CA ALA A 57 -8.03 0.69 -8.89
C ALA A 57 -8.09 1.08 -7.42
N VAL A 58 -9.22 1.67 -6.98
CA VAL A 58 -9.44 1.98 -5.56
C VAL A 58 -9.48 0.70 -4.73
N ARG A 59 -10.18 -0.34 -5.20
CA ARG A 59 -10.23 -1.66 -4.53
C ARG A 59 -8.86 -2.31 -4.44
N ALA A 60 -8.10 -2.35 -5.54
CA ALA A 60 -6.76 -2.90 -5.53
C ALA A 60 -5.81 -2.12 -4.60
N SER A 61 -5.84 -0.77 -4.64
CA SER A 61 -5.07 0.05 -3.72
C SER A 61 -5.44 -0.21 -2.26
N ARG A 62 -6.74 -0.31 -1.96
CA ARG A 62 -7.23 -0.66 -0.62
C ARG A 62 -6.74 -2.03 -0.18
N ALA A 63 -6.93 -3.07 -1.00
CA ALA A 63 -6.54 -4.43 -0.69
C ALA A 63 -5.03 -4.55 -0.39
N LEU A 64 -4.20 -3.82 -1.14
CA LEU A 64 -2.75 -3.77 -0.88
C LEU A 64 -2.41 -3.05 0.44
N LEU A 65 -3.11 -1.96 0.77
CA LEU A 65 -2.95 -1.27 2.06
C LEU A 65 -3.41 -2.15 3.22
N ASP A 66 -4.55 -2.82 3.08
CA ASP A 66 -5.08 -3.76 4.08
C ASP A 66 -4.08 -4.90 4.32
N PHE A 67 -3.50 -5.47 3.25
CA PHE A 67 -2.42 -6.45 3.36
C PHE A 67 -1.21 -5.90 4.14
N LEU A 68 -0.76 -4.69 3.79
CA LEU A 68 0.41 -4.06 4.42
C LEU A 68 0.18 -3.80 5.91
N TYR A 69 -1.01 -3.35 6.31
CA TYR A 69 -1.34 -3.11 7.72
C TYR A 69 -1.52 -4.41 8.49
N LEU A 70 -2.18 -5.42 7.90
CA LEU A 70 -2.32 -6.73 8.52
C LEU A 70 -0.97 -7.40 8.73
N ALA A 71 -0.06 -7.32 7.75
CA ALA A 71 1.28 -7.90 7.86
C ALA A 71 2.10 -7.30 9.02
N GLN A 72 1.84 -6.05 9.39
CA GLN A 72 2.52 -5.35 10.49
C GLN A 72 1.94 -5.68 11.88
N TYR A 73 0.97 -6.60 11.99
CA TYR A 73 0.40 -6.92 13.29
C TYR A 73 1.45 -7.58 14.20
N PRO A 74 1.49 -7.22 15.49
CA PRO A 74 2.46 -7.78 16.44
C PRO A 74 2.16 -9.25 16.79
N SER A 75 0.96 -9.73 16.46
CA SER A 75 0.56 -11.13 16.58
C SER A 75 -0.49 -11.47 15.54
N HIS A 76 -0.52 -12.73 15.11
CA HIS A 76 -1.50 -13.24 14.16
C HIS A 76 -2.30 -14.39 14.75
N SER A 77 -3.57 -14.46 14.34
CA SER A 77 -4.49 -15.58 14.59
C SER A 77 -4.87 -16.19 13.25
N ASP A 78 -5.48 -17.37 13.24
CA ASP A 78 -5.98 -17.98 12.00
C ASP A 78 -6.92 -17.04 11.22
N ASP A 79 -7.74 -16.27 11.92
CA ASP A 79 -8.60 -15.24 11.30
C ASP A 79 -7.80 -14.12 10.63
N THR A 80 -6.74 -13.60 11.28
CA THR A 80 -5.95 -12.50 10.69
C THR A 80 -5.07 -12.98 9.56
N LEU A 81 -4.60 -14.23 9.60
CA LEU A 81 -3.93 -14.88 8.47
C LEU A 81 -4.88 -15.07 7.29
N LYS A 82 -6.15 -15.42 7.56
CA LYS A 82 -7.18 -15.49 6.53
C LYS A 82 -7.45 -14.12 5.92
N TYR A 83 -7.60 -13.07 6.72
CA TYR A 83 -7.75 -11.70 6.20
C TYR A 83 -6.54 -11.25 5.37
N LEU A 84 -5.33 -11.65 5.76
CA LEU A 84 -4.13 -11.35 4.99
C LEU A 84 -4.16 -12.02 3.61
N GLN A 85 -4.58 -13.29 3.54
CA GLN A 85 -4.78 -14.01 2.29
C GLN A 85 -5.88 -13.38 1.43
N ASP A 86 -7.05 -13.10 2.03
CA ASP A 86 -8.19 -12.49 1.35
C ASP A 86 -7.82 -11.12 0.75
N ALA A 87 -7.04 -10.30 1.47
CA ALA A 87 -6.54 -9.03 0.97
C ALA A 87 -5.59 -9.21 -0.23
N LEU A 88 -4.70 -10.21 -0.20
CA LEU A 88 -3.81 -10.50 -1.33
C LEU A 88 -4.59 -11.00 -2.56
N ASP A 89 -5.61 -11.84 -2.36
CA ASP A 89 -6.48 -12.33 -3.41
C ASP A 89 -7.33 -11.20 -4.01
N GLU A 90 -7.91 -10.32 -3.19
CA GLU A 90 -8.65 -9.14 -3.65
C GLU A 90 -7.77 -8.21 -4.49
N PHE A 91 -6.51 -8.01 -4.08
CA PHE A 91 -5.53 -7.28 -4.89
C PHE A 91 -5.31 -7.98 -6.23
N HIS A 92 -5.11 -9.31 -6.24
CA HIS A 92 -4.88 -10.07 -7.47
C HIS A 92 -6.06 -10.08 -8.44
N VAL A 93 -7.30 -10.04 -7.94
CA VAL A 93 -8.52 -9.92 -8.76
C VAL A 93 -8.61 -8.54 -9.42
N ASN A 94 -8.20 -7.48 -8.73
CA ASN A 94 -8.40 -6.11 -9.22
C ASN A 94 -7.16 -5.50 -9.89
N LYS A 95 -5.96 -6.09 -9.75
CA LYS A 95 -4.69 -5.48 -10.22
C LYS A 95 -4.66 -5.17 -11.72
N GLU A 96 -5.37 -5.93 -12.55
CA GLU A 96 -5.40 -5.74 -14.01
C GLU A 96 -5.87 -4.34 -14.41
N VAL A 97 -6.64 -3.68 -13.55
CA VAL A 97 -7.05 -2.28 -13.74
C VAL A 97 -5.85 -1.33 -13.93
N PHE A 98 -4.73 -1.55 -13.24
CA PHE A 98 -3.55 -0.70 -13.40
C PHE A 98 -2.81 -0.96 -14.70
N LEU A 99 -2.94 -2.16 -15.29
CA LEU A 99 -2.43 -2.45 -16.63
C LEU A 99 -3.26 -1.70 -17.67
N ASN A 100 -4.58 -1.76 -17.55
CA ASN A 100 -5.49 -1.03 -18.44
C ASN A 100 -5.27 0.49 -18.38
N LEU A 101 -4.94 1.02 -17.20
CA LEU A 101 -4.61 2.43 -17.00
C LEU A 101 -3.18 2.81 -17.40
N HIS A 102 -2.36 1.86 -17.88
CA HIS A 102 -0.94 2.07 -18.18
C HIS A 102 -0.14 2.64 -16.98
N ALA A 103 -0.61 2.39 -15.76
CA ALA A 103 0.02 2.86 -14.52
C ALA A 103 1.21 1.98 -14.10
N CYS A 104 1.40 0.82 -14.74
CA CYS A 104 2.53 -0.07 -14.48
C CYS A 104 3.66 0.18 -15.49
N LEU A 105 4.80 0.70 -15.01
CA LEU A 105 5.98 1.06 -15.82
C LEU A 105 6.58 -0.09 -16.66
N GLY A 106 6.17 -1.35 -16.44
CA GLY A 106 6.61 -2.52 -17.22
C GLY A 106 5.48 -3.34 -17.85
N GLY A 107 4.22 -2.88 -17.77
CA GLY A 107 3.07 -3.63 -18.31
C GLY A 107 2.82 -4.99 -17.65
N HIS A 108 3.47 -5.29 -16.52
CA HIS A 108 3.29 -6.54 -15.79
C HIS A 108 3.58 -6.39 -14.29
N PHE A 109 2.96 -7.25 -13.48
CA PHE A 109 3.16 -7.29 -12.02
C PHE A 109 4.28 -8.23 -11.55
N ASN A 110 5.15 -8.68 -12.46
CA ASN A 110 6.26 -9.59 -12.16
C ASN A 110 7.47 -8.85 -11.55
N PHE A 111 7.25 -8.12 -10.46
CA PHE A 111 8.35 -7.54 -9.69
C PHE A 111 8.53 -8.31 -8.38
N LEU A 112 9.80 -8.47 -7.98
CA LEU A 112 10.22 -9.34 -6.90
C LEU A 112 9.46 -9.05 -5.60
N LYS A 113 9.25 -7.77 -5.27
CA LYS A 113 8.53 -7.34 -4.06
C LYS A 113 7.07 -7.82 -4.03
N LEU A 114 6.35 -7.83 -5.16
CA LEU A 114 4.98 -8.32 -5.21
C LEU A 114 4.92 -9.84 -5.08
N HIS A 115 5.87 -10.52 -5.71
CA HIS A 115 5.97 -11.98 -5.62
C HIS A 115 6.27 -12.42 -4.17
N SER A 116 7.17 -11.71 -3.49
CA SER A 116 7.49 -11.96 -2.07
C SER A 116 6.27 -11.92 -1.16
N LEU A 117 5.23 -11.12 -1.46
CA LEU A 117 4.02 -11.05 -0.62
C LEU A 117 3.31 -12.40 -0.47
N ARG A 118 3.41 -13.29 -1.47
CA ARG A 118 2.83 -14.64 -1.38
C ARG A 118 3.48 -15.48 -0.29
N HIS A 119 4.76 -15.23 -0.01
CA HIS A 119 5.52 -15.95 1.01
C HIS A 119 5.36 -15.34 2.40
N TYR A 120 4.74 -14.17 2.56
CA TYR A 120 4.54 -13.58 3.89
C TYR A 120 3.71 -14.48 4.79
N LEU A 121 2.70 -15.17 4.25
CA LEU A 121 1.83 -16.02 5.04
C LEU A 121 2.58 -17.25 5.58
N ASP A 122 3.39 -17.89 4.72
CA ASP A 122 4.28 -18.99 5.12
C ASP A 122 5.36 -18.51 6.11
N SER A 123 5.97 -17.35 5.86
CA SER A 123 6.96 -16.75 6.74
C SER A 123 6.39 -16.40 8.11
N ILE A 124 5.17 -15.86 8.17
CA ILE A 124 4.52 -15.52 9.45
C ILE A 124 4.23 -16.79 10.26
N ARG A 125 3.80 -17.87 9.59
CA ARG A 125 3.55 -19.16 10.22
C ARG A 125 4.83 -19.84 10.72
N LEU A 126 5.92 -19.72 9.96
CA LEU A 126 7.17 -20.46 10.22
C LEU A 126 8.13 -19.70 11.14
N LEU A 127 8.18 -18.37 11.03
CA LEU A 127 9.20 -17.50 11.65
C LEU A 127 8.62 -16.50 12.66
N GLY A 128 7.29 -16.47 12.81
CA GLY A 128 6.60 -15.48 13.66
C GLY A 128 6.36 -14.15 12.95
N THR A 129 6.04 -13.11 13.71
CA THR A 129 5.61 -11.82 13.15
C THR A 129 6.72 -11.11 12.38
N THR A 130 6.34 -10.28 11.41
CA THR A 130 7.29 -9.61 10.50
C THR A 130 8.23 -8.66 11.22
N ASP A 131 7.89 -8.26 12.46
CA ASP A 131 8.75 -7.43 13.32
C ASP A 131 10.07 -8.13 13.66
N ASN A 132 10.08 -9.47 13.69
CA ASN A 132 11.23 -10.26 14.11
C ASN A 132 12.32 -10.40 13.03
N TYR A 133 12.05 -10.01 11.79
CA TYR A 133 12.99 -10.09 10.65
C TYR A 133 12.89 -8.90 9.69
N ASN A 134 12.24 -7.81 10.08
CA ASN A 134 12.31 -6.57 9.32
C ASN A 134 13.72 -5.95 9.47
N THR A 135 14.19 -5.27 8.43
CA THR A 135 15.46 -4.51 8.49
C THR A 135 15.28 -3.11 9.08
N GLU A 136 14.06 -2.75 9.50
CA GLU A 136 13.76 -1.44 10.11
C GLU A 136 14.35 -1.34 11.53
N ALA A 137 14.58 -2.48 12.21
CA ALA A 137 15.24 -2.52 13.51
C ALA A 137 16.75 -2.17 13.48
N THR A 138 17.36 -2.02 12.28
CA THR A 138 18.80 -1.75 12.12
C THR A 138 19.11 -0.30 11.71
N GLU A 139 18.13 0.60 11.71
CA GLU A 139 18.33 2.04 11.40
C GLU A 139 18.37 2.93 12.65
#